data_AF-A0A1V5MR14-F1
#
_entry.id   AF-A0A1V5MR14-F1
#
_cell.length_a   1.000
_cell.length_b   1.000
_cell.length_c   1.000
_cell.angle_alpha   90.00
_cell.angle_beta   90.00
_cell.angle_gamma   90.00
#
_symmetry.space_group_name_H-M   'P 1'
#
loop_
_entity.id
_entity.type
_entity.pdbx_description
1 polymer ?
#
loop_
_entity_poly.entity_id
_entity_poly.type
_entity_poly.pdbx_seq_one_letter_code
_entity_poly.pdbx_strand_id
1 'polypeptide(L)'
;MVNLSEGGTVLGIDKHTVYQAHTIPMQTGDMLILYTDGLADAVNFRRESFGRQRIIEAARNSREMPAEQAAKNILWLMRKFTGLTKRFDDMALVVVKKTGQG
;
A
#
# COMPACT_ATOMS: atom_id res chain seq x y z
N MET A 1 -3.87 8.31 10.77
CA MET A 1 -3.30 7.80 9.50
C MET A 1 -2.99 9.02 8.66
N VAL A 2 -1.76 9.15 8.17
CA VAL A 2 -1.34 10.24 7.30
C VAL A 2 -1.37 9.73 5.86
N ASN A 3 -1.92 10.52 4.93
CA ASN A 3 -1.82 10.24 3.51
C ASN A 3 -0.68 11.08 2.93
N LEU A 4 0.18 10.47 2.10
CA LEU A 4 1.24 11.15 1.38
C LEU A 4 0.73 11.35 -0.04
N SER A 5 0.30 12.57 -0.37
CA SER A 5 -0.28 12.90 -1.68
C SER A 5 0.66 13.71 -2.56
N GLU A 6 1.80 14.11 -2.03
CA GLU A 6 2.77 14.90 -2.75
C GLU A 6 3.54 14.03 -3.74
N GLY A 7 3.74 14.59 -4.94
CA GLY A 7 4.32 13.90 -6.08
C GLY A 7 4.38 14.81 -7.30
N GLY A 8 4.59 14.22 -8.46
CA GLY A 8 4.59 14.91 -9.75
C GLY A 8 3.88 14.08 -10.81
N THR A 9 3.95 14.52 -12.06
CA THR A 9 3.45 13.73 -13.19
C THR A 9 4.28 12.46 -13.38
N VAL A 10 3.81 11.54 -14.22
CA VAL A 10 4.59 10.34 -14.59
C VAL A 10 5.97 10.72 -15.14
N LEU A 11 7.00 9.99 -14.69
CA LEU A 11 8.37 10.17 -15.14
C LEU A 11 8.48 10.02 -16.67
N GLY A 12 9.25 10.93 -17.29
CA GLY A 12 9.57 10.86 -18.73
C GLY A 12 8.60 11.57 -19.67
N ILE A 13 7.51 12.17 -19.17
CA ILE A 13 6.59 12.96 -20.01
C ILE A 13 7.16 14.34 -20.36
N ASP A 14 7.67 15.06 -19.35
CA ASP A 14 8.25 16.39 -19.53
C ASP A 14 9.57 16.50 -18.77
N LYS A 15 10.63 16.83 -19.51
CA LYS A 15 11.99 17.06 -19.01
C LYS A 15 12.10 18.24 -18.05
N HIS A 16 11.10 19.13 -18.03
CA HIS A 16 11.02 20.28 -17.15
C HIS A 16 10.23 20.00 -15.86
N THR A 17 9.69 18.79 -15.69
CA THR A 17 8.97 18.42 -14.47
C THR A 17 9.90 18.46 -13.27
N VAL A 18 9.55 19.25 -12.26
CA VAL A 18 10.22 19.28 -10.96
C VAL A 18 9.43 18.43 -9.98
N TYR A 19 10.05 17.40 -9.43
CA TYR A 19 9.45 16.53 -8.43
C TYR A 19 9.61 17.12 -7.04
N GLN A 20 8.52 17.15 -6.29
CA GLN A 20 8.54 17.57 -4.89
C GLN A 20 8.95 16.39 -4.00
N ALA A 21 9.75 16.68 -2.98
CA ALA A 21 10.12 15.73 -1.94
C ALA A 21 9.58 16.22 -0.60
N HIS A 22 9.03 15.29 0.18
CA HIS A 22 8.55 15.57 1.53
C HIS A 22 9.20 14.62 2.53
N THR A 23 9.55 15.18 3.69
CA THR A 23 10.11 14.43 4.82
C THR A 23 9.12 14.47 5.97
N ILE A 24 8.74 13.30 6.48
CA ILE A 24 7.83 13.18 7.60
C ILE A 24 8.52 12.35 8.69
N PRO A 25 8.53 12.83 9.96
CA PRO A 25 9.14 12.09 11.05
C PRO A 25 8.36 10.80 11.32
N MET A 26 9.02 9.66 11.20
CA MET A 26 8.46 8.36 11.54
C MET A 26 8.75 8.06 13.02
N GLN A 27 7.72 7.79 13.82
CA GLN A 27 7.83 7.45 15.24
C GLN A 27 7.91 5.94 15.43
N THR A 28 8.45 5.50 16.57
CA THR A 28 8.43 4.07 16.93
C THR A 28 7.00 3.55 16.94
N GLY A 29 6.77 2.41 16.28
CA GLY A 29 5.45 1.82 16.09
C GLY A 29 4.71 2.31 14.84
N ASP A 30 5.23 3.31 14.12
CA ASP A 30 4.64 3.72 12.84
C ASP A 30 4.92 2.69 11.74
N MET A 31 3.99 2.65 10.78
CA MET A 31 4.01 1.78 9.62
C MET A 31 3.79 2.62 8.36
N LEU A 32 4.74 2.52 7.42
CA LEU A 32 4.63 3.06 6.06
C LEU A 32 4.27 1.92 5.10
N ILE A 33 3.28 2.17 4.26
CA ILE A 33 2.81 1.23 3.24
C ILE A 33 2.89 1.92 1.88
N LEU A 34 3.60 1.28 0.96
CA LEU A 34 3.73 1.69 -0.43
C LEU A 34 3.18 0.57 -1.30
N TYR A 35 2.38 0.90 -2.30
CA TYR A 35 1.79 -0.08 -3.20
C TYR A 35 1.55 0.50 -4.60
N THR A 36 1.55 -0.37 -5.62
CA THR A 36 1.05 -0.02 -6.95
C THR A 36 -0.47 -0.18 -7.02
N ASP A 37 -1.11 0.55 -7.93
CA ASP A 37 -2.55 0.51 -8.22
C ASP A 37 -3.10 -0.91 -8.40
N GLY A 38 -2.34 -1.84 -8.99
CA GLY A 38 -2.73 -3.25 -9.09
C GLY A 38 -3.15 -3.91 -7.76
N LEU A 39 -2.73 -3.41 -6.59
CA LEU A 39 -3.27 -3.84 -5.29
C LEU A 39 -4.69 -3.31 -5.03
N ALA A 40 -4.92 -2.02 -5.26
CA ALA A 40 -6.20 -1.39 -4.99
C ALA A 40 -7.26 -1.75 -6.05
N ASP A 41 -6.83 -1.94 -7.30
CA ASP A 41 -7.68 -2.21 -8.46
C ASP A 41 -8.00 -3.68 -8.65
N ALA A 42 -7.44 -4.57 -7.82
CA ALA A 42 -7.80 -5.97 -7.81
C ALA A 42 -9.30 -6.15 -7.55
N VAL A 43 -10.03 -6.77 -8.48
CA VAL A 43 -11.50 -6.89 -8.43
C VAL A 43 -11.97 -8.27 -7.99
N ASN A 44 -13.14 -8.32 -7.36
CA ASN A 44 -13.86 -9.56 -7.09
C ASN A 44 -14.83 -9.93 -8.23
N PHE A 45 -15.57 -11.04 -8.07
CA PHE A 45 -16.53 -11.53 -9.07
C PHE A 45 -17.70 -10.56 -9.34
N ARG A 46 -18.00 -9.64 -8.41
CA ARG A 46 -18.99 -8.56 -8.58
C ARG A 46 -18.41 -7.32 -9.26
N ARG A 47 -17.15 -7.36 -9.72
CA ARG A 47 -16.40 -6.22 -10.26
C ARG A 47 -16.19 -5.08 -9.26
N GLU A 48 -16.26 -5.36 -7.97
CA GLU A 48 -15.90 -4.40 -6.93
C GLU A 48 -14.38 -4.45 -6.73
N SER A 49 -13.73 -3.29 -6.70
CA SER A 49 -12.30 -3.19 -6.40
C SER A 49 -12.03 -3.43 -4.91
N PHE A 50 -10.86 -3.98 -4.60
CA PHE A 50 -10.40 -4.17 -3.22
C PHE A 50 -10.38 -2.82 -2.50
N GLY A 51 -9.79 -1.84 -3.17
CA GLY A 51 -9.86 -0.44 -2.82
C GLY A 51 -8.99 -0.04 -1.63
N ARG A 52 -8.69 1.25 -1.55
CA ARG A 52 -7.83 1.83 -0.52
C ARG A 52 -8.34 1.58 0.90
N GLN A 53 -9.65 1.58 1.12
CA GLN A 53 -10.22 1.39 2.47
C GLN A 53 -9.88 0.02 3.06
N ARG A 54 -9.96 -1.06 2.27
CA ARG A 54 -9.61 -2.41 2.75
C ARG A 54 -8.12 -2.57 3.00
N ILE A 55 -7.27 -1.89 2.23
CA ILE A 55 -5.82 -1.82 2.50
C ILE A 55 -5.58 -1.19 3.88
N ILE A 56 -6.27 -0.09 4.19
CA ILE A 56 -6.15 0.62 5.47
C ILE A 56 -6.63 -0.24 6.63
N GLU A 57 -7.76 -0.90 6.48
CA GLU A 57 -8.31 -1.81 7.50
C GLU A 57 -7.37 -2.98 7.75
N ALA A 58 -6.85 -3.61 6.69
CA ALA A 58 -5.86 -4.66 6.78
C ALA A 58 -4.59 -4.21 7.52
N ALA A 59 -4.08 -3.02 7.19
CA ALA A 59 -2.93 -2.42 7.84
C ALA A 59 -3.16 -2.16 9.34
N ARG A 60 -4.33 -1.60 9.70
CA ARG A 60 -4.71 -1.35 11.10
C ARG A 60 -4.78 -2.64 11.91
N ASN A 61 -5.38 -3.68 11.34
CA ASN A 61 -5.49 -5.00 11.99
C ASN A 61 -4.13 -5.71 12.11
N SER A 62 -3.14 -5.30 11.32
CA SER A 62 -1.76 -5.81 11.39
C SER A 62 -0.79 -4.88 12.10
N ARG A 63 -1.27 -3.85 12.79
CA ARG A 63 -0.41 -2.81 13.38
C ARG A 63 0.62 -3.36 14.35
N GLU A 64 0.30 -4.39 15.13
CA GLU A 64 1.23 -4.99 16.09
C GLU A 64 2.08 -6.13 15.48
N MET A 65 1.80 -6.54 14.24
CA MET A 65 2.53 -7.60 13.57
C MET A 65 3.88 -7.12 13.03
N PRO A 66 4.90 -7.99 12.90
CA PRO A 66 6.11 -7.68 12.14
C PRO A 66 5.78 -7.23 10.71
N ALA A 67 6.63 -6.39 10.10
CA ALA A 67 6.38 -5.80 8.78
C ALA A 67 6.06 -6.85 7.70
N GLU A 68 6.82 -7.94 7.67
CA GLU A 68 6.60 -9.06 6.75
C GLU A 68 5.22 -9.71 6.95
N GLN A 69 4.82 -9.94 8.20
CA GLN A 69 3.54 -10.55 8.54
C GLN A 69 2.38 -9.61 8.18
N ALA A 70 2.55 -8.30 8.38
CA ALA A 70 1.58 -7.30 7.95
C ALA A 70 1.41 -7.29 6.42
N ALA A 71 2.51 -7.33 5.66
CA ALA A 71 2.47 -7.43 4.20
C ALA A 71 1.74 -8.71 3.74
N LYS A 72 2.08 -9.87 4.33
CA LYS A 72 1.41 -11.14 4.06
C LYS A 72 -0.09 -11.09 4.37
N ASN A 73 -0.48 -10.46 5.48
CA ASN A 73 -1.88 -10.33 5.85
C ASN A 73 -2.67 -9.46 4.86
N ILE A 74 -2.11 -8.32 4.43
CA ILE A 74 -2.73 -7.46 3.41
C ILE A 74 -2.94 -8.23 2.11
N LEU A 75 -1.90 -8.95 1.63
CA LEU A 75 -2.00 -9.78 0.43
C LEU A 75 -3.01 -10.91 0.58
N TRP A 76 -3.07 -11.54 1.75
CA TRP A 76 -4.04 -12.59 2.03
C TRP A 76 -5.48 -12.07 2.02
N LEU A 77 -5.73 -10.91 2.64
CA LEU A 77 -7.06 -10.29 2.64
C LEU A 77 -7.49 -9.87 1.24
N MET A 78 -6.57 -9.34 0.43
CA MET A 78 -6.85 -9.06 -0.98
C MET A 78 -7.20 -10.35 -1.73
N ARG A 79 -6.40 -11.42 -1.62
CA ARG A 79 -6.68 -12.72 -2.27
C ARG A 79 -8.01 -13.31 -1.82
N LYS A 80 -8.35 -13.20 -0.53
CA LYS A 80 -9.63 -13.64 0.02
C LYS A 80 -10.80 -12.84 -0.57
N PHE A 81 -10.62 -11.54 -0.77
CA PHE A 81 -11.64 -10.68 -1.36
C PHE A 81 -11.86 -10.96 -2.85
N THR A 82 -10.78 -11.11 -3.61
CA THR A 82 -10.83 -11.33 -5.06
C THR A 82 -11.25 -12.77 -5.39
N GLY A 83 -10.88 -13.74 -4.55
CA GLY A 83 -11.11 -15.15 -4.81
C GLY A 83 -10.26 -15.64 -5.98
N LEU A 84 -10.89 -16.41 -6.89
CA LEU A 84 -10.23 -16.99 -8.07
C LEU A 84 -10.26 -16.06 -9.30
N THR A 85 -10.68 -14.80 -9.14
CA THR A 85 -10.68 -13.85 -10.26
C THR A 85 -9.26 -13.68 -10.79
N LYS A 86 -9.16 -13.59 -12.12
CA LYS A 86 -7.89 -13.35 -12.79
C LYS A 86 -7.31 -12.01 -12.33
N ARG A 87 -6.00 -11.98 -12.09
CA ARG A 87 -5.29 -10.73 -11.83
C ARG A 87 -5.23 -9.93 -13.12
N PHE A 88 -5.56 -8.64 -13.05
CA PHE A 88 -5.62 -7.76 -14.21
C PHE A 88 -4.36 -6.91 -14.40
N ASP A 89 -3.53 -6.77 -13.36
CA ASP A 89 -2.34 -5.93 -13.37
C ASP A 89 -1.23 -6.47 -12.45
N ASP A 90 -0.02 -5.97 -12.64
CA ASP A 90 1.14 -6.21 -11.78
C ASP A 90 0.96 -5.52 -10.43
N MET A 91 1.50 -6.13 -9.38
CA MET A 91 1.31 -5.64 -8.01
C MET A 91 2.61 -5.68 -7.23
N ALA A 92 2.93 -4.55 -6.62
CA ALA A 92 3.96 -4.44 -5.60
C ALA A 92 3.36 -3.92 -4.29
N LEU A 93 3.86 -4.44 -3.17
CA LEU A 93 3.55 -3.98 -1.82
C LEU A 93 4.85 -3.94 -1.01
N VAL A 94 5.13 -2.80 -0.40
CA VAL A 94 6.24 -2.62 0.54
C VAL A 94 5.67 -2.14 1.86
N VAL A 95 6.06 -2.80 2.95
CA VAL A 95 5.71 -2.41 4.32
C VAL A 95 6.99 -2.14 5.09
N VAL A 96 7.11 -0.94 5.64
CA VAL A 96 8.21 -0.53 6.51
C VAL A 96 7.64 -0.22 7.88
N LYS A 97 8.29 -0.72 8.94
CA LYS A 97 7.93 -0.39 10.32
C LYS A 97 9.14 0.17 11.05
N LYS A 98 8.93 1.25 11.80
CA LYS A 98 9.94 1.73 12.73
C LYS A 98 9.81 0.95 14.03
N THR A 99 10.78 0.10 14.30
CA THR A 99 10.92 -0.52 15.61
C THR A 99 11.64 0.44 16.56
N GLY A 100 11.41 0.30 17.86
CA GLY A 100 12.28 0.95 18.84
C GLY A 100 13.69 0.37 18.69
N GLN A 101 14.70 1.19 18.98
CA GLN A 101 15.99 0.61 19.33
C GLN A 101 15.83 0.01 20.74
N GLY A 102 16.28 -1.24 20.90
CA GLY A 102 16.73 -1.69 22.21
C GLY A 102 17.99 -0.94 22.59
#